data_AF-A0A968BZ18-F1
#
_entry.id   AF-A0A968BZ18-F1
#
_cell.length_a   1.000
_cell.length_b   1.000
_cell.length_c   1.000
_cell.angle_alpha   90.00
_cell.angle_beta   90.00
_cell.angle_gamma   90.00
#
_symmetry.space_group_name_H-M   'P 1'
#
loop_
_entity.id
_entity.type
_entity.pdbx_description
1 polymer ?
#
loop_
_entity_poly.entity_id
_entity_poly.type
_entity_poly.pdbx_seq_one_letter_code
_entity_poly.pdbx_strand_id
1 'polypeptide(L)'
;MFERYRRYFSYAVAVLDVLLINLAFAIAYWMRYDRQWFAAVDEANFVPYSAFIPISLALTVLLLGIYKLNGVYDQPRGASWFD
;
A
#
# COMPACT_ATOMS: atom_id res chain seq x y z
N MET A 1 -28.32 -13.22 2.63
CA MET A 1 -28.13 -11.75 2.54
C MET A 1 -26.76 -11.26 3.04
N PHE A 2 -26.01 -12.06 3.84
CA PHE A 2 -24.70 -11.67 4.41
C PHE A 2 -23.49 -11.78 3.45
N GLU A 3 -23.56 -12.54 2.36
CA GLU A 3 -22.43 -12.72 1.43
C GLU A 3 -22.06 -11.46 0.64
N ARG A 4 -23.05 -10.61 0.34
CA ARG A 4 -22.83 -9.39 -0.46
C ARG A 4 -22.03 -8.34 0.32
N TYR A 5 -22.30 -8.20 1.63
CA TYR A 5 -21.54 -7.30 2.51
C TYR A 5 -20.08 -7.74 2.68
N ARG A 6 -19.83 -9.05 2.78
CA ARG A 6 -18.48 -9.61 2.90
C ARG A 6 -17.61 -9.26 1.70
N ARG A 7 -18.15 -9.36 0.48
CA ARG A 7 -17.39 -9.03 -0.73
C ARG A 7 -17.04 -7.54 -0.82
N TYR A 8 -17.96 -6.65 -0.41
CA TYR A 8 -17.66 -5.22 -0.34
C TYR A 8 -16.60 -4.89 0.70
N PHE A 9 -16.58 -5.59 1.84
CA PHE A 9 -15.57 -5.40 2.87
C PHE A 9 -14.17 -5.84 2.37
N SER A 10 -14.06 -7.03 1.76
CA SER A 10 -12.79 -7.48 1.17
C SER A 10 -12.27 -6.53 0.10
N TYR A 11 -13.16 -5.97 -0.75
CA TYR A 11 -12.74 -4.94 -1.71
C TYR A 11 -12.30 -3.64 -1.03
N ALA A 12 -12.99 -3.21 0.02
CA ALA A 12 -12.61 -2.01 0.77
C ALA A 12 -11.21 -2.15 1.41
N VAL A 13 -10.91 -3.31 1.99
CA VAL A 13 -9.58 -3.62 2.55
C VAL A 13 -8.51 -3.61 1.45
N ALA A 14 -8.75 -4.27 0.32
CA ALA A 14 -7.81 -4.27 -0.80
C ALA A 14 -7.57 -2.86 -1.38
N VAL A 15 -8.61 -2.03 -1.47
CA VAL A 15 -8.47 -0.62 -1.90
C VAL A 15 -7.66 0.17 -0.87
N LEU A 16 -7.92 -0.04 0.42
CA LEU A 16 -7.17 0.62 1.49
C LEU A 16 -5.68 0.24 1.44
N ASP A 17 -5.35 -1.04 1.21
CA ASP A 17 -3.97 -1.49 1.08
C ASP A 17 -3.26 -0.82 -0.10
N VAL A 18 -3.92 -0.69 -1.26
CA VAL A 18 -3.36 0.05 -2.40
C VAL A 18 -3.07 1.50 -2.03
N LEU A 19 -4.02 2.17 -1.36
CA LEU A 19 -3.86 3.56 -0.95
C LEU A 19 -2.71 3.71 0.05
N LEU A 20 -2.63 2.83 1.06
CA LEU A 20 -1.59 2.88 2.10
C LEU A 20 -0.19 2.60 1.53
N ILE A 21 -0.05 1.64 0.62
CA ILE A 21 1.24 1.35 -0.04
C ILE A 21 1.70 2.58 -0.83
N ASN A 22 0.83 3.16 -1.65
CA ASN A 22 1.19 4.34 -2.46
C ASN A 22 1.42 5.58 -1.60
N LEU A 23 0.65 5.74 -0.52
CA LEU A 23 0.86 6.81 0.46
C LEU A 23 2.23 6.67 1.14
N ALA A 24 2.65 5.45 1.48
CA ALA A 24 3.98 5.21 2.04
C ALA A 24 5.10 5.63 1.08
N PHE A 25 4.96 5.36 -0.22
CA PHE A 25 5.90 5.86 -1.24
C PHE A 25 5.92 7.39 -1.32
N ALA A 26 4.75 8.03 -1.29
CA ALA A 26 4.65 9.49 -1.32
C ALA A 26 5.30 10.12 -0.08
N ILE A 27 5.03 9.58 1.11
CA ILE A 27 5.64 10.05 2.36
C ILE A 27 7.16 9.81 2.34
N ALA A 28 7.61 8.65 1.88
CA ALA A 28 9.04 8.35 1.78
C ALA A 28 9.76 9.31 0.83
N TYR A 29 9.16 9.61 -0.32
CA TYR A 29 9.68 10.59 -1.27
C TYR A 29 9.78 11.98 -0.64
N TRP A 30 8.69 12.43 -0.02
CA TRP A 30 8.64 13.73 0.63
C TRP A 30 9.66 13.86 1.78
N MET A 31 9.79 12.81 2.61
CA MET A 31 10.79 12.76 3.66
C MET A 31 12.21 12.81 3.09
N ARG A 32 12.46 12.14 1.96
CA ARG A 32 13.77 12.05 1.33
C ARG A 32 14.19 13.36 0.66
N TYR A 33 13.29 14.02 -0.07
CA TYR A 33 13.62 15.16 -0.94
C TYR A 33 13.27 16.51 -0.31
N ASP A 34 12.07 16.69 0.25
CA ASP A 34 11.65 17.95 0.85
C ASP A 34 12.22 18.15 2.25
N ARG A 35 12.26 17.07 3.05
CA ARG A 35 12.78 17.11 4.42
C ARG A 35 14.24 16.72 4.54
N GLN A 36 14.83 16.21 3.45
CA GLN A 36 16.23 15.78 3.38
C GLN A 36 16.65 14.93 4.61
N TRP A 37 15.77 14.02 5.01
CA TRP A 37 15.95 13.23 6.23
C TRP A 37 17.27 12.45 6.16
N PHE A 38 18.08 12.53 7.22
CA PHE A 38 19.42 11.94 7.42
C PHE A 38 20.58 12.55 6.61
N ALA A 39 20.36 13.05 5.40
CA ALA A 39 21.41 13.71 4.60
C ALA A 39 20.84 14.66 3.55
N ALA A 40 21.51 15.80 3.38
CA ALA A 40 21.21 16.74 2.30
C ALA A 40 21.27 16.05 0.93
N VAL A 41 20.31 16.36 0.08
CA VAL A 41 20.28 15.89 -1.31
C VAL A 41 21.03 16.92 -2.15
N ASP A 42 22.11 16.50 -2.79
CA ASP A 42 22.71 17.28 -3.88
C ASP A 42 21.72 17.35 -5.06
N GLU A 43 21.64 18.48 -5.76
CA GLU A 43 20.75 18.68 -6.92
C GLU A 43 20.95 17.60 -7.99
N ALA A 44 22.18 17.09 -8.15
CA ALA A 44 22.49 16.01 -9.07
C ALA A 44 21.78 14.67 -8.72
N ASN A 45 21.35 14.50 -7.47
CA ASN A 45 20.64 13.32 -6.98
C ASN A 45 19.14 13.55 -6.85
N PHE A 46 18.60 14.69 -7.31
CA PHE A 46 17.17 14.95 -7.31
C PHE A 46 16.48 14.13 -8.39
N VAL A 47 15.69 13.14 -7.99
CA VAL A 47 14.92 12.29 -8.92
C VAL A 47 13.44 12.66 -8.82
N PRO A 48 12.73 12.85 -9.95
CA PRO A 48 11.29 13.12 -9.91
C PRO A 48 10.49 11.91 -9.39
N TYR A 49 9.37 12.15 -8.71
CA TYR A 49 8.51 11.08 -8.18
C TYR A 49 8.06 10.07 -9.24
N SER A 50 7.88 10.52 -10.49
CA SER A 50 7.49 9.67 -11.61
C SER A 50 8.44 8.50 -11.87
N ALA A 51 9.72 8.64 -11.53
CA ALA A 51 10.70 7.56 -11.66
C ALA A 51 10.41 6.37 -10.72
N PHE A 52 9.67 6.61 -9.63
CA PHE A 52 9.30 5.58 -8.65
C PHE A 52 7.96 4.91 -8.97
N ILE A 53 7.19 5.39 -9.94
CA ILE A 53 5.89 4.81 -10.32
C ILE A 53 6.03 3.33 -10.73
N PRO A 54 6.99 2.93 -11.59
CA PRO A 54 7.10 1.52 -12.00
C PRO A 54 7.34 0.58 -10.81
N ILE A 55 8.24 0.95 -9.90
CA ILE A 55 8.56 0.12 -8.74
C ILE A 55 7.42 0.13 -7.70
N SER A 56 6.76 1.27 -7.50
CA SER A 56 5.61 1.38 -6.60
C SER A 56 4.45 0.51 -7.07
N LEU A 57 4.15 0.50 -8.38
CA LEU A 57 3.12 -0.36 -8.97
C LEU A 57 3.51 -1.83 -8.89
N ALA A 58 4.75 -2.18 -9.23
CA ALA A 58 5.24 -3.55 -9.13
C ALA A 58 5.13 -4.10 -7.70
N LEU A 59 5.54 -3.30 -6.71
CA LEU A 59 5.48 -3.66 -5.30
C LEU A 59 4.04 -3.74 -4.80
N THR A 60 3.16 -2.82 -5.23
CA THR A 60 1.72 -2.89 -4.93
C THR A 60 1.12 -4.20 -5.45
N VAL A 61 1.36 -4.56 -6.70
CA VAL A 61 0.84 -5.80 -7.31
C VAL A 61 1.40 -7.04 -6.59
N LEU A 62 2.70 -7.04 -6.29
CA LEU A 62 3.35 -8.13 -5.56
C LEU A 62 2.73 -8.32 -4.18
N LEU A 63 2.58 -7.25 -3.40
CA LEU A 63 2.00 -7.31 -2.06
C LEU A 63 0.54 -7.74 -2.08
N LEU A 64 -0.28 -7.19 -3.00
CA LEU A 64 -1.67 -7.64 -3.16
C LEU A 64 -1.74 -9.13 -3.51
N GLY A 65 -0.83 -9.62 -4.35
CA GLY A 65 -0.69 -11.03 -4.68
C GLY A 65 -0.39 -11.88 -3.45
N ILE A 66 0.59 -11.48 -2.65
CA ILE A 66 0.96 -12.14 -1.39
C ILE A 66 -0.20 -12.13 -0.39
N TYR A 67 -0.86 -10.99 -0.18
CA TYR A 67 -2.00 -10.86 0.73
C TYR A 67 -3.17 -11.73 0.30
N LYS A 68 -3.42 -11.81 -1.01
CA LYS A 68 -4.43 -12.71 -1.56
C LYS A 68 -4.07 -14.19 -1.35
N LEU A 69 -2.83 -14.59 -1.59
CA LEU A 69 -2.37 -15.97 -1.37
C LEU A 69 -2.43 -16.39 0.10
N ASN A 70 -2.19 -15.44 1.02
CA ASN A 70 -2.33 -15.65 2.46
C ASN A 70 -3.77 -15.58 2.96
N GLY A 71 -4.76 -15.35 2.09
CA GLY A 71 -6.17 -15.26 2.49
C GLY A 71 -6.48 -14.03 3.35
N VAL A 72 -5.69 -12.95 3.30
CA VAL A 72 -5.95 -11.70 4.06
C VAL A 72 -7.33 -11.12 3.72
N TYR A 73 -7.77 -11.30 2.47
CA TYR A 73 -9.08 -10.86 2.01
C TYR A 73 -10.18 -11.90 2.23
N ASP A 74 -9.83 -13.11 2.67
CA ASP A 74 -10.76 -14.21 2.93
C ASP A 74 -11.23 -14.12 4.38
N GLN A 75 -12.40 -13.52 4.58
CA GLN A 75 -12.90 -13.29 5.93
C GLN A 75 -13.38 -14.59 6.59
N PRO A 76 -12.85 -15.02 7.75
CA PRO A 76 -13.32 -16.21 8.45
C PRO A 76 -14.79 -16.05 8.88
N ARG A 77 -15.57 -17.14 8.85
CA ARG A 77 -16.91 -17.17 9.47
C ARG A 77 -16.74 -16.96 10.98
N GLY A 78 -17.10 -15.79 11.50
CA GLY A 78 -17.16 -15.52 12.94
C GLY A 78 -15.96 -14.80 13.56
N ALA A 79 -15.05 -14.22 12.78
CA ALA A 79 -13.98 -13.39 13.34
C ALA A 79 -14.57 -12.09 13.92
N SER A 80 -14.87 -12.11 15.22
CA SER A 80 -14.99 -10.91 16.03
C SER A 80 -13.64 -10.20 16.04
N TRP A 81 -13.62 -8.87 15.96
CA TRP A 81 -12.38 -8.08 16.04
C TRP A 81 -11.66 -8.21 17.38
N PHE A 82 -12.30 -8.85 18.37
CA PHE A 82 -11.87 -8.92 19.77
C PHE A 82 -11.93 -10.34 20.39
N ASP A 83 -12.21 -11.40 19.62
CA ASP A 83 -12.15 -12.79 20.12
C ASP A 83 -10.80 -13.46 19.85
#